data_AF-A0A919MEL5-F1
#
_entry.id   AF-A0A919MEL5-F1
#
_cell.length_a   1.000
_cell.length_b   1.000
_cell.length_c   1.000
_cell.angle_alpha   90.00
_cell.angle_beta   90.00
_cell.angle_gamma   90.00
#
_symmetry.space_group_name_H-M   'P 1'
#
loop_
_entity.id
_entity.type
_entity.pdbx_description
1 polymer ?
#
loop_
_entity_poly.entity_id
_entity_poly.type
_entity_poly.pdbx_seq_one_letter_code
_entity_poly.pdbx_strand_id
1 'polypeptide(L)'
;MSDRRRAQIEFELCVAAGRNEALQPLGRDWLQGLHEVLAPHVGDQPAHDISALLDGTMLHMLTANRPLNGPALRSAIRRLAS
;
A
#
# COMPACT_ATOMS: atom_id res chain seq x y z
N MET A 1 -19.45 -2.37 2.30
CA MET A 1 -19.42 -1.67 0.99
C MET A 1 -18.69 -0.31 1.07
N SER A 2 -18.73 0.41 2.21
CA SER A 2 -18.03 1.69 2.35
C SER A 2 -16.50 1.61 2.28
N ASP A 3 -15.88 0.55 2.80
CA ASP A 3 -14.41 0.46 2.87
C ASP A 3 -13.73 0.34 1.50
N ARG A 4 -14.31 -0.44 0.58
CA ARG A 4 -13.76 -0.58 -0.78
C ARG A 4 -13.83 0.73 -1.56
N ARG A 5 -14.94 1.46 -1.44
CA ARG A 5 -15.11 2.76 -2.10
C ARG A 5 -14.16 3.81 -1.53
N ARG A 6 -13.96 3.82 -0.21
CA ARG A 6 -12.96 4.68 0.43
C ARG A 6 -11.55 4.37 -0.06
N ALA A 7 -11.15 3.09 -0.05
CA ALA A 7 -9.85 2.67 -0.55
C ALA A 7 -9.62 3.05 -2.03
N GLN A 8 -10.65 2.96 -2.87
CA GLN A 8 -10.56 3.41 -4.27
C GLN A 8 -10.25 4.91 -4.39
N ILE A 9 -10.95 5.75 -3.64
CA ILE A 9 -10.73 7.21 -3.65
C ILE A 9 -9.34 7.56 -3.15
N GLU A 10 -8.88 6.90 -2.08
CA GLU A 10 -7.53 7.09 -1.53
C GLU A 10 -6.44 6.67 -2.55
N PHE A 11 -6.66 5.59 -3.29
CA PHE A 11 -5.77 5.18 -4.38
C PHE A 11 -5.80 6.16 -5.57
N GLU A 12 -6.98 6.64 -5.96
CA GLU A 12 -7.12 7.65 -7.01
C GLU A 12 -6.35 8.93 -6.66
N LEU A 13 -6.41 9.36 -5.40
CA LEU A 13 -5.65 10.48 -4.88
C LEU A 13 -4.13 10.25 -5.01
N CYS A 14 -3.64 9.07 -4.64
CA CYS A 14 -2.20 8.75 -4.77
C CYS A 14 -1.74 8.76 -6.23
N VAL A 15 -2.57 8.25 -7.15
CA VAL A 15 -2.30 8.34 -8.59
C VAL A 15 -2.35 9.78 -9.10
N ALA A 16 -3.28 10.60 -8.61
CA ALA A 16 -3.39 12.01 -8.94
C ALA A 16 -2.16 12.81 -8.45
N ALA A 17 -1.65 12.48 -7.27
CA ALA A 17 -0.42 13.06 -6.72
C ALA A 17 0.82 12.82 -7.60
N GLY A 18 0.84 11.72 -8.37
CA GLY A 18 1.89 11.48 -9.37
C GLY A 18 1.89 12.46 -10.56
N ARG A 19 0.80 13.22 -10.77
CA ARG A 19 0.66 14.19 -11.88
C ARG A 19 0.44 15.63 -11.41
N ASN A 20 0.12 15.85 -10.13
CA ASN A 20 -0.14 17.17 -9.57
C ASN A 20 0.68 17.36 -8.29
N GLU A 21 1.67 18.26 -8.35
CA GLU A 21 2.59 18.54 -7.24
C GLU A 21 1.87 19.01 -5.96
N ALA A 22 0.75 19.72 -6.09
CA ALA A 22 -0.02 20.20 -4.94
C ALA A 22 -0.64 19.05 -4.12
N LEU A 23 -0.81 17.87 -4.71
CA LEU A 23 -1.35 16.67 -4.05
C LEU A 23 -0.26 15.75 -3.51
N GLN A 24 1.02 15.98 -3.83
CA GLN A 24 2.12 15.12 -3.39
C GLN A 24 2.25 14.98 -1.87
N PRO A 25 2.08 16.03 -1.04
CA PRO A 25 2.12 15.86 0.42
C PRO A 25 1.09 14.83 0.90
N LEU A 26 -0.15 14.94 0.41
CA LEU A 26 -1.23 14.06 0.81
C LEU A 26 -1.03 12.62 0.30
N GLY A 27 -0.53 12.46 -0.93
CA GLY A 27 -0.17 11.14 -1.46
C GLY A 27 0.99 10.48 -0.70
N ARG A 28 1.99 11.25 -0.27
CA ARG A 28 3.09 10.75 0.56
C ARG A 28 2.61 10.31 1.93
N ASP A 29 1.80 11.11 2.60
CA ASP A 29 1.28 10.76 3.94
C ASP A 29 0.51 9.44 3.91
N TRP A 30 -0.26 9.20 2.86
CA TRP A 30 -0.99 7.94 2.69
C TRP A 30 -0.05 6.74 2.45
N LEU A 31 0.94 6.88 1.57
CA LEU A 31 1.92 5.82 1.28
C LEU A 31 2.86 5.56 2.48
N GLN A 32 3.17 6.59 3.27
CA GLN A 32 4.09 6.52 4.40
C GLN A 32 3.44 5.98 5.67
N GLY A 33 2.12 6.15 5.85
CA GLY A 33 1.44 5.76 7.08
C GLY A 33 1.59 4.27 7.43
N LEU A 34 1.64 3.40 6.41
CA LEU A 34 1.87 1.97 6.63
C LEU A 34 3.32 1.66 7.02
N HIS A 35 4.29 2.36 6.43
CA HIS A 35 5.70 2.25 6.79
C HIS A 35 5.92 2.62 8.26
N GLU A 36 5.32 3.73 8.72
CA GLU A 36 5.43 4.18 10.12
C GLU A 36 4.86 3.17 11.12
N VAL A 37 3.80 2.45 10.74
CA VAL A 37 3.23 1.38 11.55
C VAL A 37 4.12 0.15 11.57
N LEU A 38 4.78 -0.19 10.45
CA LEU A 38 5.59 -1.41 10.32
C LEU A 38 7.01 -1.26 10.86
N ALA A 39 7.63 -0.09 10.71
CA ALA A 39 9.04 0.14 11.05
C ALA A 39 9.40 -0.27 12.50
N PRO A 40 8.57 -0.01 13.54
CA PRO A 40 8.84 -0.46 14.90
C PRO A 40 8.88 -1.99 15.08
N HIS A 41 8.30 -2.76 14.14
CA HIS A 41 8.14 -4.21 14.28
C HIS A 41 9.14 -5.01 13.44
N VAL A 42 9.53 -4.50 12.27
CA VAL A 42 10.38 -5.23 11.31
C VAL A 42 11.66 -4.47 10.93
N GLY A 43 11.85 -3.24 11.42
CA GLY A 43 12.92 -2.35 11.00
C GLY A 43 12.57 -1.56 9.73
N ASP A 44 13.39 -0.56 9.43
CA ASP A 44 13.08 0.45 8.41
C ASP A 44 13.04 -0.14 6.98
N GLN A 45 14.08 -0.87 6.57
CA GLN A 45 14.13 -1.44 5.23
C GLN A 45 13.04 -2.50 4.97
N PRO A 46 12.80 -3.48 5.87
CA PRO A 46 11.68 -4.41 5.72
C PRO A 46 10.31 -3.73 5.69
N ALA A 47 10.11 -2.68 6.49
CA ALA A 47 8.86 -1.92 6.50
C ALA A 47 8.60 -1.23 5.15
N HIS A 48 9.64 -0.64 4.56
CA HIS A 48 9.56 -0.04 3.24
C HIS A 48 9.17 -1.07 2.16
N ASP A 49 9.84 -2.22 2.14
CA ASP A 49 9.63 -3.25 1.12
C ASP A 49 8.25 -3.91 1.24
N ILE A 50 7.77 -4.12 2.47
CA ILE A 50 6.42 -4.63 2.73
C ILE A 50 5.36 -3.60 2.32
N SER A 51 5.58 -2.31 2.56
CA SER A 51 4.64 -1.24 2.17
C SER A 51 4.47 -1.20 0.65
N ALA A 52 5.58 -1.20 -0.10
CA ALA A 52 5.55 -1.24 -1.56
C ALA A 52 4.85 -2.49 -2.12
N LEU A 53 5.05 -3.66 -1.50
CA LEU A 53 4.34 -4.89 -1.87
C LEU A 53 2.82 -4.76 -1.68
N LEU A 54 2.39 -4.16 -0.56
CA LEU A 54 0.98 -3.99 -0.22
C LEU A 54 0.31 -3.00 -1.17
N ASP A 55 0.97 -1.90 -1.52
CA ASP A 55 0.49 -0.93 -2.50
C ASP A 55 0.24 -1.57 -3.87
N GLY A 56 1.23 -2.33 -4.38
CA GLY A 56 1.09 -3.05 -5.65
C GLY A 56 0.00 -4.12 -5.61
N THR A 57 -0.17 -4.81 -4.48
CA THR A 57 -1.20 -5.82 -4.30
C THR A 57 -2.60 -5.20 -4.26
N MET A 58 -2.77 -4.09 -3.57
CA MET A 58 -4.03 -3.34 -3.53
C MET A 58 -4.37 -2.77 -4.91
N LEU A 59 -3.38 -2.21 -5.64
CA LEU A 59 -3.58 -1.76 -7.01
C LEU A 59 -4.09 -2.90 -7.91
N HIS A 60 -3.50 -4.09 -7.84
CA HIS A 60 -4.00 -5.27 -8.57
C HIS A 60 -5.42 -5.68 -8.17
N MET A 61 -5.76 -5.64 -6.88
CA MET A 61 -7.08 -6.01 -6.38
C MET A 61 -8.17 -5.00 -6.78
N LEU A 62 -7.81 -3.72 -6.89
CA LEU A 62 -8.72 -2.66 -7.36
C LEU A 62 -8.91 -2.70 -8.88
N THR A 63 -7.85 -2.99 -9.64
CA THR A 63 -7.87 -2.95 -11.12
C THR A 63 -8.35 -4.25 -11.77
N ALA A 64 -7.86 -5.40 -11.31
CA ALA A 64 -8.17 -6.70 -11.93
C ALA A 64 -9.44 -7.34 -11.37
N ASN A 65 -10.06 -6.74 -10.34
CA ASN A 65 -11.19 -7.31 -9.59
C ASN A 65 -10.95 -8.77 -9.15
N ARG A 66 -9.69 -9.14 -8.94
CA ARG A 66 -9.30 -10.50 -8.53
C ARG A 66 -9.20 -10.56 -7.00
N PRO A 67 -9.66 -11.65 -6.38
CA PRO A 67 -9.53 -11.83 -4.95
C PRO A 67 -8.05 -11.97 -4.57
N LEU A 68 -7.72 -11.42 -3.40
CA LEU A 68 -6.39 -11.43 -2.85
C LEU A 68 -6.01 -12.86 -2.41
N ASN A 69 -4.88 -13.39 -2.89
CA ASN A 69 -4.35 -14.66 -2.41
C ASN A 69 -3.65 -14.45 -1.07
N GLY A 70 -4.42 -14.51 0.02
CA GLY A 70 -3.92 -14.32 1.38
C GLY A 70 -2.73 -15.20 1.76
N PRO A 71 -2.73 -16.52 1.44
CA PRO A 71 -1.56 -17.38 1.64
C PRO A 71 -0.30 -16.90 0.91
N ALA A 72 -0.43 -16.52 -0.37
CA ALA A 72 0.70 -16.01 -1.15
C ALA A 72 1.24 -14.69 -0.58
N LEU A 73 0.35 -13.78 -0.19
CA LEU A 73 0.74 -12.50 0.42
C LEU A 73 1.47 -12.71 1.76
N ARG A 74 0.95 -13.56 2.65
CA ARG A 74 1.63 -13.92 3.91
C ARG A 74 3.00 -14.56 3.68
N SER A 75 3.13 -15.37 2.64
CA SER A 75 4.42 -15.95 2.26
C SER A 75 5.40 -14.87 1.80
N ALA A 76 4.94 -13.91 0.99
CA ALA A 76 5.77 -12.78 0.54
C ALA A 76 6.20 -11.87 1.70
N ILE A 77 5.29 -11.47 2.57
CA ILE A 77 5.59 -10.63 3.74
C ILE A 77 6.64 -11.29 4.64
N ARG A 78 6.52 -12.60 4.92
CA ARG A 78 7.50 -13.31 5.75
C ARG A 78 8.91 -13.33 5.16
N ARG A 79 9.04 -13.31 3.83
CA ARG A 79 10.36 -13.25 3.16
C ARG A 79 10.97 -11.85 3.18
N LEU A 80 10.13 -10.82 3.26
CA LEU A 80 10.60 -9.43 3.32
C LEU A 80 10.88 -8.99 4.76
N ALA A 81 10.23 -9.62 5.75
CA ALA A 81 10.43 -9.37 7.17
C ALA A 81 11.63 -10.11 7.79
N SER A 82 12.35 -10.92 7.00
CA SER A 82 13.49 -11.76 7.43
C SER A 82 14.82 -11.16 6.99
#